data_AF-A0A392PDC5-F1
#
_entry.id   AF-A0A392PDC5-F1
#
_cell.length_a   1.000
_cell.length_b   1.000
_cell.length_c   1.000
_cell.angle_alpha   90.00
_cell.angle_beta   90.00
_cell.angle_gamma   90.00
#
_symmetry.space_group_name_H-M   'P 1'
#
loop_
_entity.id
_entity.type
_entity.pdbx_description
1 polymer ?
#
loop_
_entity_poly.entity_id
_entity_poly.type
_entity_poly.pdbx_seq_one_letter_code
_entity_poly.pdbx_strand_id
1 'polypeptide(L)' 'VSYIIEEYRCGRTPNPDVLCNTRIKFGAFLDAIGGMSFDYVASGHYAKVIHPFADKMDGPSILELSQDTVPI' A
#
# COMPACT_ATOMS: atom_id res chain seq x y z
N VAL A 1 13.11 -9.92 3.26
CA VAL A 1 13.30 -11.35 3.63
C VAL A 1 13.74 -11.50 5.08
N SER A 2 14.80 -10.81 5.53
CA SER A 2 15.29 -10.87 6.92
C SER A 2 14.21 -10.69 8.00
N TYR A 3 13.34 -9.67 7.87
CA TYR A 3 12.22 -9.45 8.80
C TYR A 3 11.33 -10.70 8.96
N ILE A 4 10.92 -11.32 7.85
CA ILE A 4 9.99 -12.46 7.88
C ILE A 4 10.63 -13.64 8.60
N ILE A 5 11.92 -13.90 8.31
CA ILE A 5 12.67 -14.96 8.96
C ILE A 5 12.73 -14.71 10.48
N GLU A 6 12.99 -13.47 10.90
CA GLU A 6 13.07 -13.14 12.33
C GLU A 6 11.73 -13.30 13.04
N GLU A 7 10.64 -12.84 12.43
CA GLU A 7 9.28 -13.01 12.99
C GLU A 7 8.92 -14.49 13.18
N TYR A 8 9.24 -15.33 12.19
CA TYR A 8 9.05 -16.78 12.31
C TYR A 8 9.91 -17.39 13.42
N ARG A 9 11.18 -16.95 13.57
CA ARG A 9 12.06 -17.42 14.66
C ARG A 9 11.51 -17.07 16.04
N CYS A 10 10.78 -15.96 16.16
CA CYS A 10 10.08 -15.59 17.37
C CYS A 10 8.71 -16.29 17.56
N GLY A 11 8.34 -17.25 16.70
CA GLY A 11 7.07 -17.96 16.77
C GLY A 11 5.85 -17.13 16.36
N ARG A 12 6.05 -16.01 15.66
CA ARG A 12 4.97 -15.20 15.10
C ARG A 12 4.65 -15.62 13.67
N THR A 13 3.45 -15.29 13.21
CA THR A 13 3.03 -15.44 11.81
C THR A 13 3.07 -14.08 11.12
N PRO A 14 4.19 -13.71 10.46
CA PRO A 14 4.31 -12.44 9.78
C PRO A 14 3.39 -12.35 8.56
N ASN A 15 2.97 -11.13 8.22
CA ASN A 15 2.29 -10.84 6.96
C ASN A 15 3.27 -10.14 5.99
N PRO A 16 3.86 -10.86 4.99
CA PRO A 16 4.74 -10.29 3.98
C PRO A 16 4.09 -9.17 3.18
N ASP A 17 2.80 -9.28 2.87
CA ASP A 17 2.11 -8.42 1.92
C ASP A 17 1.96 -7.00 2.44
N VAL A 18 1.74 -6.85 3.75
CA VAL A 18 1.71 -5.54 4.41
C VAL A 18 3.04 -4.81 4.24
N LEU A 19 4.16 -5.52 4.31
CA LEU A 19 5.48 -4.93 4.08
C LEU A 19 5.74 -4.65 2.59
N CYS A 20 5.29 -5.53 1.71
CA CYS A 20 5.42 -5.33 0.27
C CYS A 20 4.66 -4.08 -0.18
N ASN A 21 3.42 -3.90 0.29
CA ASN A 21 2.61 -2.73 -0.05
C ASN A 21 3.28 -1.44 0.41
N THR A 22 3.74 -1.38 1.65
CA THR A 22 4.32 -0.16 2.25
C THR A 22 5.74 0.15 1.76
N ARG A 23 6.58 -0.87 1.52
CA ARG A 23 8.00 -0.65 1.18
C ARG A 23 8.32 -0.78 -0.30
N ILE A 24 7.57 -1.58 -1.04
CA ILE A 24 7.85 -1.87 -2.44
C ILE A 24 6.84 -1.15 -3.32
N LYS A 25 5.56 -1.52 -3.26
CA LYS A 25 4.53 -1.02 -4.20
C LYS A 25 4.30 0.48 -4.09
N PHE A 26 4.21 1.00 -2.86
CA PHE A 26 3.99 2.43 -2.60
C PHE A 26 5.18 3.09 -1.89
N GLY A 27 6.33 2.40 -1.83
CA GLY A 27 7.60 2.93 -1.34
C GLY A 27 8.59 3.02 -2.49
N ALA A 28 9.51 2.05 -2.57
CA ALA A 28 10.59 2.02 -3.55
C ALA A 28 10.14 2.18 -5.01
N PHE A 29 8.96 1.69 -5.39
CA PHE A 29 8.40 1.92 -6.72
C PHE A 29 8.11 3.41 -6.98
N LEU A 30 7.46 4.10 -6.03
CA LEU A 30 7.19 5.54 -6.13
C LEU A 30 8.49 6.35 -6.13
N ASP A 31 9.46 5.96 -5.29
CA ASP A 31 10.79 6.59 -5.27
C ASP A 31 11.48 6.46 -6.63
N ALA A 32 11.39 5.29 -7.27
CA ALA A 32 12.03 5.02 -8.56
C ALA A 32 11.43 5.85 -9.71
N ILE A 33 10.13 6.15 -9.66
CA ILE A 33 9.43 6.94 -10.68
C ILE A 33 9.32 8.43 -10.32
N GLY A 34 9.75 8.85 -9.13
CA GLY A 34 9.57 10.22 -8.64
C GLY A 34 10.24 11.31 -9.48
N GLY A 35 11.23 10.96 -10.31
CA GLY A 35 11.85 11.87 -11.28
C GLY A 35 11.20 11.89 -12.67
N MET A 36 10.14 11.11 -12.87
CA MET A 36 9.42 10.98 -14.13
C MET A 36 8.07 11.68 -14.05
N SER A 37 7.54 12.16 -15.17
CA SER A 37 6.23 12.81 -15.23
C SER A 37 5.13 11.78 -15.43
N PHE A 38 4.35 11.53 -14.37
CA PHE A 38 3.14 10.71 -14.42
C PHE A 38 2.01 11.41 -13.66
N ASP A 39 0.81 11.41 -14.23
CA ASP A 39 -0.37 12.01 -13.58
C ASP A 39 -0.96 11.07 -12.52
N TYR A 40 -0.93 9.76 -12.76
CA TYR A 40 -1.53 8.75 -11.89
C TYR A 40 -0.74 7.44 -11.88
N VAL A 41 -0.84 6.73 -10.75
CA VAL A 41 -0.40 5.34 -10.60
C VAL A 41 -1.61 4.46 -10.39
N ALA A 42 -1.66 3.32 -11.07
CA ALA A 42 -2.72 2.33 -10.93
C ALA A 42 -2.18 1.04 -10.29
N SER A 43 -3.02 0.37 -9.51
CA SER A 43 -2.74 -0.96 -8.98
C SER A 43 -4.00 -1.82 -9.01
N GLY A 44 -3.86 -3.13 -9.13
CA GLY A 44 -4.97 -4.08 -9.14
C GLY A 44 -5.54 -4.40 -7.75
N HIS A 45 -5.28 -3.58 -6.73
CA HIS A 45 -5.88 -3.81 -5.41
C HIS A 45 -7.38 -3.57 -5.49
N TYR A 46 -8.16 -4.50 -4.95
CA TYR A 46 -9.60 -4.32 -4.79
C TYR A 46 -9.88 -3.39 -3.60
N ALA A 47 -9.66 -2.11 -3.84
CA ALA A 47 -9.66 -1.06 -2.84
C ALA A 47 -10.14 0.26 -3.45
N LYS A 48 -10.54 1.20 -2.60
CA LYS A 48 -10.92 2.56 -2.95
C LYS A 48 -9.87 3.53 -2.42
N VAL A 49 -9.56 4.58 -3.18
CA VAL A 49 -8.65 5.63 -2.75
C VAL A 49 -9.45 6.72 -2.02
N ILE A 50 -9.05 7.01 -0.79
CA ILE A 50 -9.62 8.06 0.04
C ILE A 50 -8.62 9.21 0.09
N HIS A 51 -8.97 10.34 -0.53
CA HIS A 51 -8.18 11.56 -0.48
C HIS A 51 -8.50 12.35 0.80
N PRO A 52 -7.51 13.04 1.40
CA PRO A 52 -7.76 13.88 2.55
C PRO A 52 -8.68 15.06 2.21
N PHE A 53 -9.45 15.52 3.20
CA PHE A 53 -10.31 16.70 3.06
C PHE A 53 -9.49 17.98 2.80
N ALA A 54 -10.11 18.98 2.18
CA ALA A 54 -9.48 20.23 1.77
C ALA A 54 -8.75 20.99 2.89
N ASP A 55 -9.16 20.83 4.15
CA ASP A 55 -8.48 21.44 5.30
C ASP A 55 -7.15 20.74 5.68
N LYS A 56 -6.82 19.61 5.03
CA LYS A 56 -5.57 18.86 5.18
C LYS A 56 -5.02 18.41 3.81
N MET A 57 -4.82 19.35 2.88
CA MET A 57 -4.29 19.04 1.54
C MET A 57 -2.93 18.31 1.54
N ASP A 58 -2.15 18.40 2.62
CA ASP A 58 -0.84 17.73 2.74
C ASP A 58 -0.91 16.29 3.30
N GLY A 59 -2.12 15.76 3.54
CA GLY A 59 -2.30 14.40 4.04
C GLY A 59 -2.02 13.33 2.97
N PRO A 60 -1.52 12.15 3.34
CA PRO A 60 -1.44 11.04 2.39
C PRO A 60 -2.84 10.56 2.00
N SER A 61 -3.01 10.15 0.75
CA SER A 61 -4.20 9.40 0.35
C SER A 61 -4.11 7.96 0.89
N ILE A 62 -5.25 7.37 1.23
CA ILE A 62 -5.34 6.05 1.85
C ILE A 62 -6.01 5.06 0.88
N LEU A 63 -5.49 3.84 0.77
CA LEU A 63 -6.20 2.73 0.13
C LEU A 63 -7.06 2.00 1.17
N GLU A 64 -8.38 2.07 1.02
CA GLU A 64 -9.36 1.39 1.87
C GLU A 64 -9.93 0.15 1.16
N LEU A 65 -10.09 -0.96 1.88
CA LEU A 65 -10.65 -2.19 1.33
C LEU A 65 -12.06 -1.95 0.76
N SER A 66 -12.33 -2.42 -0.46
CA SER A 66 -13.67 -2.27 -1.03
C SER A 66 -14.70 -3.12 -0.29
N GLN A 67 -15.86 -2.53 0.02
CA GLN A 67 -17.02 -3.20 0.63
C GLN A 67 -18.00 -3.78 -0.41
N ASP A 68 -17.60 -3.79 -1.67
CA ASP A 68 -18.42 -4.32 -2.75
C ASP A 68 -18.62 -5.82 -2.50
N THR A 69 -19.83 -6.20 -2.11
CA THR A 69 -20.19 -7.62 -1.95
C THR A 69 -20.39 -8.21 -3.33
N VAL A 70 -19.53 -9.13 -3.73
CA VAL A 70 -19.84 -10.04 -4.84
C VAL A 70 -20.99 -10.92 -4.36
N PRO A 71 -22.17 -10.91 -5.02
CA PRO A 71 -23.17 -11.92 -4.73
C PRO A 71 -22.55 -13.27 -5.10
N ILE A 72 -22.20 -14.05 -4.08
CA ILE A 72 -21.88 -15.48 -4.21
C ILE A 72 -23.14 -16.26 -4.54
#